data_AF-D0GMS9-F1
#
_entry.id   AF-D0GMS9-F1
#
_cell.length_a   1.000
_cell.length_b   1.000
_cell.length_c   1.000
_cell.angle_alpha   90.00
_cell.angle_beta   90.00
_cell.angle_gamma   90.00
#
_symmetry.space_group_name_H-M   'P 1'
#
loop_
_entity.id
_entity.type
_entity.pdbx_description
1 polymer ?
#
loop_
_entity_poly.entity_id
_entity_poly.type
_entity_poly.pdbx_seq_one_letter_code
_entity_poly.pdbx_strand_id
1 'polypeptide(L)'
;MKSDEKIEKANNEEVTKNEVKSDDDRLIKEILGMKITSLKKKAKEYGIPNFSVMNKSDLVNYVLVEKGNEEGKIYGFGTLDIIGEGNYGFLRNTSVGPDVYVSLSQIKRFFLRNGDVVFGELRVPIAAEKNYGILKVLLVNGDLAEKSLERPFFDDLIPSYPDEKINLGEGELASRIIDLVSPIGKGQRGLIVAPPKAGKTVLLSTLANDIIKYNPEIDVWILLIDERPEEVTDIKENVKDAEVYAATFDENPSVHTQVTENVLEMAKREVERGKDILILMDSLTRLARSYNITIPSSGKLISGGIDPNALYYPKRFLGAARNIKKGGSLTIIATALIETGSRMDEVIFEEFKGTGNMEIMLNRALEQLRIFPAIDVMKSGTRREELLIPKNQLEKIWKLRRELSKESEVEGMKKLIELVKKYKSNEELLENI
;
A
#
# COMPACT_ATOMS: atom_id res chain seq x y z
N MET A 1 -13.86 24.41 -56.94
CA MET A 1 -12.47 23.90 -57.15
C MET A 1 -11.53 24.20 -55.99
N LYS A 2 -11.19 25.45 -55.62
CA LYS A 2 -10.32 25.71 -54.43
C LYS A 2 -11.02 25.58 -53.05
N SER A 3 -12.35 25.56 -53.02
CA SER A 3 -13.17 25.36 -51.81
C SER A 3 -13.33 23.89 -51.45
N ASP A 4 -13.48 23.04 -52.48
CA ASP A 4 -13.82 21.62 -52.32
C ASP A 4 -12.58 20.83 -51.88
N GLU A 5 -11.39 21.16 -52.40
CA GLU A 5 -10.11 20.59 -51.97
C GLU A 5 -9.76 20.90 -50.50
N LYS A 6 -10.25 22.02 -49.94
CA LYS A 6 -10.01 22.37 -48.53
C LYS A 6 -10.91 21.58 -47.58
N ILE A 7 -12.14 21.29 -48.00
CA ILE A 7 -13.10 20.49 -47.24
C ILE A 7 -12.69 19.01 -47.28
N GLU A 8 -12.24 18.51 -48.44
CA GLU A 8 -11.70 17.15 -48.57
C GLU A 8 -10.43 16.93 -47.74
N LYS A 9 -9.52 17.92 -47.69
CA LYS A 9 -8.33 17.84 -46.83
C LYS A 9 -8.68 17.86 -45.33
N ALA A 10 -9.62 18.71 -44.91
CA ALA A 10 -10.06 18.77 -43.52
C ALA A 10 -10.76 17.45 -43.10
N ASN A 11 -11.62 16.89 -43.96
CA ASN A 11 -12.27 15.62 -43.71
C ASN A 11 -11.27 14.45 -43.69
N ASN A 12 -10.28 14.43 -44.60
CA ASN A 12 -9.25 13.39 -44.60
C ASN A 12 -8.33 13.48 -43.37
N GLU A 13 -8.01 14.68 -42.88
CA GLU A 13 -7.26 14.89 -41.63
C GLU A 13 -8.07 14.48 -40.39
N GLU A 14 -9.38 14.67 -40.37
CA GLU A 14 -10.26 14.21 -39.28
C GLU A 14 -10.44 12.70 -39.27
N VAL A 15 -10.57 12.07 -40.44
CA VAL A 15 -10.66 10.61 -40.59
C VAL A 15 -9.34 9.94 -40.18
N THR A 16 -8.19 10.43 -40.67
CA THR A 16 -6.88 9.90 -40.23
C THR A 16 -6.62 10.14 -38.74
N LYS A 17 -7.02 11.28 -38.16
CA LYS A 17 -6.92 11.50 -36.70
C LYS A 17 -7.78 10.52 -35.90
N ASN A 18 -8.97 10.16 -36.39
CA ASN A 18 -9.86 9.20 -35.72
C ASN A 18 -9.38 7.76 -35.88
N GLU A 19 -8.82 7.38 -37.04
CA GLU A 19 -8.22 6.06 -37.27
C GLU A 19 -6.97 5.84 -36.40
N VAL A 20 -6.04 6.80 -36.37
CA VAL A 20 -4.82 6.75 -35.54
C VAL A 20 -5.16 6.74 -34.04
N LYS A 21 -6.21 7.48 -33.63
CA LYS A 21 -6.72 7.44 -32.25
C LYS A 21 -7.28 6.06 -31.89
N SER A 22 -7.85 5.33 -32.85
CA SER A 22 -8.39 3.98 -32.63
C SER A 22 -7.31 2.90 -32.48
N ASP A 23 -6.18 3.06 -33.17
CA ASP A 23 -5.07 2.10 -33.12
C ASP A 23 -4.25 2.22 -31.83
N ASP A 24 -3.96 3.45 -31.36
CA ASP A 24 -3.29 3.68 -30.07
C ASP A 24 -4.09 3.11 -28.90
N ASP A 25 -5.38 3.40 -28.86
CA ASP A 25 -6.25 2.93 -27.78
C ASP A 25 -6.37 1.40 -27.79
N ARG A 26 -6.32 0.78 -28.98
CA ARG A 26 -6.33 -0.68 -29.13
C ARG A 26 -5.04 -1.30 -28.62
N LEU A 27 -3.89 -0.76 -29.00
CA LEU A 27 -2.57 -1.21 -28.55
C LEU A 27 -2.43 -1.09 -27.03
N ILE A 28 -2.84 0.04 -26.48
CA ILE A 28 -2.81 0.29 -25.02
C ILE A 28 -3.70 -0.70 -24.27
N LYS A 29 -4.93 -0.92 -24.74
CA LYS A 29 -5.85 -1.91 -24.14
C LYS A 29 -5.28 -3.32 -24.21
N GLU A 30 -4.62 -3.67 -25.31
CA GLU A 30 -3.95 -4.96 -25.46
C GLU A 30 -2.87 -5.15 -24.40
N ILE A 31 -1.97 -4.17 -24.25
CA ILE A 31 -0.85 -4.24 -23.30
C ILE A 31 -1.35 -4.20 -21.84
N LEU A 32 -2.34 -3.38 -21.51
CA LEU A 32 -2.97 -3.36 -20.17
C LEU A 32 -3.57 -4.71 -19.77
N GLY A 33 -4.17 -5.40 -20.74
CA GLY A 33 -4.78 -6.72 -20.56
C GLY A 33 -3.77 -7.87 -20.42
N MET A 34 -2.48 -7.64 -20.68
CA MET A 34 -1.47 -8.69 -20.59
C MET A 34 -1.23 -9.13 -19.14
N LYS A 35 -0.94 -10.42 -18.99
CA LYS A 35 -0.45 -10.98 -17.72
C LYS A 35 0.97 -10.48 -17.44
N ILE A 36 1.33 -10.38 -16.16
CA ILE A 36 2.66 -9.92 -15.74
C ILE A 36 3.80 -10.76 -16.35
N THR A 37 3.58 -12.07 -16.52
CA THR A 37 4.56 -12.98 -17.15
C THR A 37 4.81 -12.62 -18.62
N SER A 38 3.75 -12.28 -19.36
CA SER A 38 3.84 -11.81 -20.75
C SER A 38 4.51 -10.45 -20.84
N LEU A 39 4.19 -9.53 -19.92
CA LEU A 39 4.83 -8.22 -19.84
C LEU A 39 6.32 -8.33 -19.55
N LYS A 40 6.73 -9.18 -18.58
CA LYS A 40 8.15 -9.45 -18.29
C LYS A 40 8.87 -10.05 -19.50
N LYS A 41 8.20 -10.90 -20.28
CA LYS A 41 8.77 -11.44 -21.53
C LYS A 41 9.01 -10.35 -22.57
N LYS A 42 8.02 -9.48 -22.83
CA LYS A 42 8.18 -8.33 -23.73
C LYS A 42 9.26 -7.37 -23.24
N ALA A 43 9.28 -7.07 -21.94
CA ALA A 43 10.29 -6.20 -21.36
C ALA A 43 11.71 -6.75 -21.55
N LYS A 44 11.89 -8.07 -21.45
CA LYS A 44 13.14 -8.75 -21.78
C LYS A 44 13.50 -8.62 -23.27
N GLU A 45 12.54 -8.79 -24.17
CA GLU A 45 12.73 -8.65 -25.62
C GLU A 45 13.17 -7.22 -25.99
N TYR A 46 12.61 -6.21 -25.30
CA TYR A 46 12.96 -4.80 -25.44
C TYR A 46 14.25 -4.39 -24.71
N GLY A 47 14.87 -5.29 -23.95
CA GLY A 47 16.09 -4.97 -23.19
C GLY A 47 15.89 -3.97 -22.05
N ILE A 48 14.67 -3.86 -21.51
CA ILE A 48 14.36 -2.94 -20.40
C ILE A 48 15.14 -3.39 -19.15
N PRO A 49 15.97 -2.54 -18.53
CA PRO A 49 16.75 -2.93 -17.36
C PRO A 49 15.86 -3.17 -16.15
N ASN A 50 16.26 -4.08 -15.26
CA ASN A 50 15.56 -4.37 -13.99
C ASN A 50 14.09 -4.78 -14.11
N PHE A 51 13.62 -5.20 -15.29
CA PHE A 51 12.22 -5.59 -15.53
C PHE A 51 11.73 -6.74 -14.62
N SER A 52 12.63 -7.55 -14.06
CA SER A 52 12.28 -8.69 -13.20
C SER A 52 11.64 -8.27 -11.88
N VAL A 53 12.02 -7.10 -11.35
CA VAL A 53 11.56 -6.56 -10.05
C VAL A 53 10.52 -5.44 -10.19
N MET A 54 10.23 -4.99 -11.41
CA MET A 54 9.22 -3.98 -11.66
C MET A 54 7.80 -4.49 -11.39
N ASN A 55 6.96 -3.62 -10.85
CA ASN A 55 5.53 -3.88 -10.72
C ASN A 55 4.84 -3.90 -12.09
N LYS A 56 3.59 -4.32 -12.13
CA LYS A 56 2.84 -4.45 -13.40
C LYS A 56 2.68 -3.10 -14.11
N SER A 57 2.43 -2.02 -13.35
CA SER A 57 2.19 -0.68 -13.92
C SER A 57 3.44 -0.14 -14.62
N ASP A 58 4.60 -0.25 -13.98
CA ASP A 58 5.88 0.16 -14.54
C ASP A 58 6.24 -0.67 -15.76
N LEU A 59 6.02 -1.99 -15.71
CA LEU A 59 6.21 -2.87 -16.86
C LEU A 59 5.35 -2.44 -18.05
N VAL A 60 4.06 -2.11 -17.82
CA VAL A 60 3.17 -1.61 -18.87
C VAL A 60 3.72 -0.30 -19.45
N ASN A 61 4.08 0.66 -18.59
CA ASN A 61 4.58 1.96 -19.02
C ASN A 61 5.86 1.82 -19.86
N TYR A 62 6.87 1.08 -19.39
CA TYR A 62 8.12 0.89 -20.12
C TYR A 62 7.91 0.13 -21.44
N VAL A 63 7.08 -0.92 -21.47
CA VAL A 63 6.77 -1.64 -22.71
C VAL A 63 6.06 -0.73 -23.71
N LEU A 64 5.16 0.14 -23.24
CA LEU A 64 4.51 1.14 -24.10
C LEU A 64 5.50 2.18 -24.63
N VAL A 65 6.46 2.65 -23.81
CA VAL A 65 7.51 3.57 -24.29
C VAL A 65 8.25 2.99 -25.49
N GLU A 66 8.73 1.75 -25.37
CA GLU A 66 9.49 1.10 -26.46
C GLU A 66 8.62 0.85 -27.69
N LYS A 67 7.34 0.51 -27.49
CA LYS A 67 6.39 0.33 -28.59
C LYS A 67 6.11 1.64 -29.33
N GLY A 68 6.00 2.76 -28.61
CA GLY A 68 5.89 4.09 -29.19
C GLY A 68 7.10 4.44 -30.06
N ASN A 69 8.31 4.11 -29.58
CA ASN A 69 9.55 4.35 -30.33
C ASN A 69 9.57 3.59 -31.67
N GLU A 70 9.07 2.34 -31.73
CA GLU A 70 8.93 1.58 -32.99
C GLU A 70 8.01 2.29 -34.00
N GLU A 71 6.98 2.97 -33.52
CA GLU A 71 5.99 3.72 -34.33
C GLU A 71 6.39 5.17 -34.59
N GLY A 72 7.59 5.58 -34.17
CA GLY A 72 8.11 6.95 -34.33
C GLY A 72 7.47 7.98 -33.40
N LYS A 73 6.79 7.53 -32.33
CA LYS A 73 6.21 8.38 -31.29
C LYS A 73 7.12 8.45 -30.08
N ILE A 74 7.19 9.61 -29.45
CA ILE A 74 7.94 9.80 -28.20
C ILE A 74 6.94 9.63 -27.06
N TYR A 75 6.93 8.47 -26.43
CA TYR A 75 6.12 8.23 -25.24
C TYR A 75 6.94 8.43 -23.97
N GLY A 76 6.26 8.83 -22.91
CA GLY A 76 6.88 8.90 -21.59
C GLY A 76 5.87 9.02 -20.46
N PHE A 77 6.38 8.83 -19.25
CA PHE A 77 5.58 8.93 -18.04
C PHE A 77 6.37 9.54 -16.89
N GLY A 78 5.64 9.96 -15.85
CA GLY A 78 6.19 10.43 -14.59
C GLY A 78 5.10 10.82 -13.60
N THR A 79 5.49 11.25 -12.42
CA THR A 79 4.57 11.62 -11.34
C THR A 79 4.24 13.11 -11.40
N LEU A 80 2.96 13.47 -11.47
CA LEU A 80 2.49 14.84 -11.59
C LEU A 80 2.73 15.64 -10.29
N ASP A 81 3.36 16.79 -10.46
CA ASP A 81 3.57 17.84 -9.47
C ASP A 81 3.01 19.16 -10.02
N ILE A 82 1.82 19.53 -9.56
CA ILE A 82 1.10 20.76 -9.88
C ILE A 82 1.67 21.90 -9.04
N ILE A 83 2.14 22.95 -9.71
CA ILE A 83 2.87 24.05 -9.10
C ILE A 83 1.95 25.28 -8.90
N GLY A 84 2.11 25.95 -7.76
CA GLY A 84 1.39 27.17 -7.39
C GLY A 84 -0.10 26.93 -7.13
N GLU A 85 -0.95 27.91 -7.39
CA GLU A 85 -2.42 27.79 -7.28
C GLU A 85 -3.06 26.93 -8.39
N GLY A 86 -2.31 25.99 -8.96
CA GLY A 86 -2.82 25.08 -10.00
C GLY A 86 -2.79 25.65 -11.41
N ASN A 87 -1.80 26.46 -11.77
CA ASN A 87 -1.72 27.07 -13.12
C ASN A 87 -1.05 26.17 -14.17
N TYR A 88 -0.24 25.20 -13.76
CA TYR A 88 0.40 24.19 -14.61
C TYR A 88 1.08 23.13 -13.71
N GLY A 89 1.59 22.05 -14.30
CA GLY A 89 2.34 21.04 -13.56
C GLY A 89 3.54 20.52 -14.34
N PHE A 90 4.36 19.73 -13.66
CA PHE A 90 5.45 18.96 -14.25
C PHE A 90 5.33 17.51 -13.83
N LEU A 91 5.55 16.59 -14.76
CA LEU A 91 5.86 15.21 -14.39
C LEU A 91 7.31 15.18 -13.91
N ARG A 92 7.51 14.67 -12.70
CA ARG A 92 8.80 14.39 -12.08
C ARG A 92 9.16 12.92 -12.25
N ASN A 93 10.43 12.57 -12.01
CA ASN A 93 10.94 11.19 -12.09
C ASN A 93 10.58 10.52 -13.42
N THR A 94 10.78 11.25 -14.52
CA THR A 94 10.23 10.85 -15.81
C THR A 94 11.07 9.77 -16.47
N SER A 95 10.43 8.98 -17.34
CA SER A 95 11.12 7.97 -18.16
C SER A 95 12.13 8.56 -19.14
N VAL A 96 12.04 9.87 -19.41
CA VAL A 96 12.94 10.58 -20.33
C VAL A 96 14.10 11.28 -19.61
N GLY A 97 14.08 11.36 -18.28
CA GLY A 97 15.06 12.06 -17.45
C GLY A 97 14.60 13.47 -17.06
N PRO A 98 14.52 14.44 -17.99
CA PRO A 98 14.02 15.78 -17.68
C PRO A 98 12.55 15.82 -17.29
N ASP A 99 12.17 16.84 -16.51
CA ASP A 99 10.76 17.09 -16.20
C ASP A 99 9.93 17.35 -17.46
N VAL A 100 8.71 16.84 -17.48
CA VAL A 100 7.77 17.00 -18.61
C VAL A 100 6.67 17.98 -18.21
N TYR A 101 6.49 19.05 -18.98
CA TYR A 101 5.45 20.04 -18.76
C TYR A 101 4.04 19.46 -19.00
N VAL A 102 3.12 19.79 -18.10
CA VAL A 102 1.69 19.46 -18.19
C VAL A 102 0.88 20.74 -18.11
N SER A 103 0.05 20.97 -19.12
CA SER A 103 -0.77 22.17 -19.22
C SER A 103 -1.99 22.14 -18.28
N LEU A 104 -2.47 23.31 -17.88
CA LEU A 104 -3.70 23.43 -17.08
C LEU A 104 -4.92 22.79 -17.74
N SER A 105 -5.02 22.89 -19.07
CA SER A 105 -6.13 22.30 -19.81
C SER A 105 -6.13 20.78 -19.70
N GLN A 106 -4.95 20.13 -19.73
CA GLN A 106 -4.81 18.69 -19.51
C GLN A 106 -5.13 18.30 -18.07
N ILE A 107 -4.61 19.05 -17.09
CA ILE A 107 -4.88 18.83 -15.66
C ILE A 107 -6.39 18.87 -15.41
N LYS A 108 -7.08 19.90 -15.90
CA LYS A 108 -8.54 20.04 -15.75
C LYS A 108 -9.31 18.98 -16.54
N ARG A 109 -8.91 18.72 -17.79
CA ARG A 109 -9.60 17.79 -18.69
C ARG A 109 -9.62 16.35 -18.17
N PHE A 110 -8.55 15.91 -17.52
CA PHE A 110 -8.43 14.57 -16.96
C PHE A 110 -8.48 14.55 -15.44
N PHE A 111 -8.93 15.65 -14.82
CA PHE A 111 -9.08 15.78 -13.37
C PHE A 111 -7.84 15.28 -12.58
N LEU A 112 -6.65 15.63 -13.08
CA LEU A 112 -5.38 15.17 -12.55
C LEU A 112 -5.08 15.85 -11.20
N ARG A 113 -4.43 15.11 -10.31
CA ARG A 113 -4.08 15.52 -8.95
C ARG A 113 -2.59 15.31 -8.72
N ASN A 114 -2.02 16.03 -7.75
CA ASN A 114 -0.64 15.77 -7.32
C ASN A 114 -0.45 14.31 -6.95
N GLY A 115 0.64 13.72 -7.43
CA GLY A 115 0.97 12.31 -7.24
C GLY A 115 0.43 11.37 -8.33
N ASP A 116 -0.44 11.82 -9.24
CA ASP A 116 -0.90 10.97 -10.35
C ASP A 116 0.28 10.60 -11.26
N VAL A 117 0.45 9.31 -11.56
CA VAL A 117 1.38 8.83 -12.58
C VAL A 117 0.71 9.00 -13.94
N VAL A 118 1.25 9.91 -14.75
CA VAL A 118 0.68 10.23 -16.06
C VAL A 118 1.58 9.62 -17.12
N PHE A 119 1.00 8.83 -18.03
CA PHE A 119 1.66 8.32 -19.23
C PHE A 119 1.02 8.97 -20.46
N GLY A 120 1.85 9.39 -21.41
CA GLY A 120 1.35 10.05 -22.60
C GLY A 120 2.37 10.19 -23.72
N GLU A 121 1.87 10.69 -24.84
CA GLU A 121 2.69 11.14 -25.95
C GLU A 121 3.32 12.49 -25.62
N LEU A 122 4.62 12.59 -25.84
CA LEU A 122 5.44 13.77 -25.58
C LEU A 122 5.70 14.52 -26.88
N ARG A 123 5.67 15.85 -26.81
CA ARG A 123 6.23 16.73 -27.83
C ARG A 123 7.58 17.24 -27.37
N VAL A 124 8.50 17.38 -28.32
CA VAL A 124 9.77 18.08 -28.09
C VAL A 124 9.53 19.56 -27.75
N PRO A 125 10.41 20.19 -26.97
CA PRO A 125 10.30 21.62 -26.65
C PRO A 125 10.27 22.47 -27.92
N ILE A 126 9.40 23.49 -27.97
CA ILE A 126 9.29 24.40 -29.12
C ILE A 126 9.89 25.76 -28.75
N ALA A 127 10.74 26.30 -29.63
CA ALA A 127 11.34 27.63 -29.51
C ALA A 127 12.12 27.84 -28.20
N ALA A 128 11.57 28.61 -27.24
CA ALA A 128 12.21 28.98 -25.98
C ALA A 128 11.94 28.00 -24.83
N GLU A 129 11.09 26.99 -25.04
CA GLU A 129 10.83 25.96 -24.05
C GLU A 129 12.06 25.06 -23.87
N LYS A 130 12.35 24.66 -22.62
CA LYS A 130 13.47 23.76 -22.30
C LYS A 130 13.04 22.32 -22.05
N ASN A 131 11.76 22.10 -21.72
CA ASN A 131 11.23 20.83 -21.26
C ASN A 131 10.33 20.21 -22.33
N TYR A 132 10.28 18.88 -22.38
CA TYR A 132 9.23 18.17 -23.12
C TYR A 132 7.86 18.59 -22.60
N GLY A 133 6.83 18.49 -23.44
CA GLY A 133 5.45 18.71 -23.02
C GLY A 133 4.60 17.49 -23.30
N ILE A 134 3.59 17.21 -22.47
CA ILE A 134 2.56 16.23 -22.82
C ILE A 134 1.78 16.75 -24.03
N LEU A 135 1.77 16.00 -25.11
CA LEU A 135 0.91 16.21 -26.27
C LEU A 135 -0.47 15.59 -26.02
N LYS A 136 -0.49 14.31 -25.61
CA LYS A 136 -1.71 13.54 -25.36
C LYS A 136 -1.54 12.69 -24.10
N VAL A 137 -2.47 12.84 -23.14
CA VAL A 137 -2.55 11.94 -21.98
C VAL A 137 -3.23 10.66 -22.43
N LEU A 138 -2.58 9.52 -22.17
CA LEU A 138 -3.04 8.20 -22.60
C LEU A 138 -3.46 7.35 -21.40
N LEU A 139 -2.64 7.33 -20.35
CA LEU A 139 -2.95 6.66 -19.08
C LEU A 139 -2.79 7.60 -17.90
N VAL A 140 -3.61 7.37 -16.87
CA VAL A 140 -3.50 7.98 -15.56
C VAL A 140 -3.53 6.84 -14.54
N ASN A 141 -2.47 6.74 -13.73
CA ASN A 141 -2.24 5.65 -12.77
C ASN A 141 -2.36 4.25 -13.39
N GLY A 142 -1.95 4.06 -14.64
CA GLY A 142 -2.03 2.76 -15.32
C GLY A 142 -3.45 2.34 -15.74
N ASP A 143 -4.40 3.26 -15.77
CA ASP A 143 -5.72 3.09 -16.41
C ASP A 143 -5.92 4.10 -17.54
N LEU A 144 -6.87 3.83 -18.43
CA LEU A 144 -7.21 4.76 -19.52
C LEU A 144 -7.56 6.15 -18.96
N ALA A 145 -7.00 7.18 -19.58
CA ALA A 145 -7.15 8.56 -19.11
C ALA A 145 -8.61 9.00 -18.94
N GLU A 146 -9.54 8.48 -19.74
CA GLU A 146 -10.97 8.80 -19.66
C GLU A 146 -11.61 8.38 -18.33
N LYS A 147 -11.13 7.30 -17.70
CA LYS A 147 -11.64 6.83 -16.40
C LYS A 147 -11.29 7.76 -15.24
N SER A 148 -10.28 8.61 -15.39
CA SER A 148 -9.86 9.55 -14.34
C SER A 148 -10.97 10.51 -13.92
N LEU A 149 -11.91 10.81 -14.82
CA LEU A 149 -13.07 11.67 -14.60
C LEU A 149 -14.10 11.06 -13.64
N GLU A 150 -14.19 9.74 -13.61
CA GLU A 150 -15.15 8.99 -12.78
C GLU A 150 -14.53 8.59 -11.42
N ARG A 151 -13.25 8.90 -11.20
CA ARG A 151 -12.52 8.52 -9.99
C ARG A 151 -13.01 9.33 -8.79
N PRO A 152 -13.63 8.69 -7.77
CA PRO A 152 -14.03 9.38 -6.56
C PRO A 152 -12.82 9.90 -5.77
N PHE A 153 -13.04 10.81 -4.82
CA PHE A 153 -12.03 11.08 -3.81
C PHE A 153 -12.13 10.04 -2.70
N PHE A 154 -10.99 9.61 -2.18
CA PHE A 154 -10.90 8.64 -1.10
C PHE A 154 -11.74 9.04 0.13
N ASP A 155 -11.77 10.33 0.45
CA ASP A 155 -12.53 10.86 1.58
C ASP A 155 -14.05 10.88 1.34
N ASP A 156 -14.49 10.83 0.08
CA ASP A 156 -15.92 10.73 -0.31
C ASP A 156 -16.41 9.27 -0.35
N LEU A 157 -15.49 8.29 -0.31
CA LEU A 157 -15.83 6.87 -0.31
C LEU A 157 -16.50 6.48 1.00
N ILE A 158 -17.53 5.64 0.93
CA ILE A 158 -18.31 5.22 2.11
C ILE A 158 -17.53 4.16 2.90
N PRO A 159 -17.02 4.48 4.11
CA PRO A 159 -16.33 3.51 4.94
C PRO A 159 -17.30 2.46 5.48
N SER A 160 -16.82 1.24 5.63
CA SER A 160 -17.53 0.13 6.25
C SER A 160 -16.60 -0.68 7.15
N TYR A 161 -17.18 -1.56 7.98
CA TYR A 161 -16.39 -2.54 8.71
C TYR A 161 -15.80 -3.56 7.72
N PRO A 162 -14.63 -4.14 8.02
CA PRO A 162 -14.15 -5.32 7.30
C PRO A 162 -15.19 -6.43 7.38
N ASP A 163 -15.60 -6.93 6.22
CA ASP A 163 -16.58 -8.01 6.05
C ASP A 163 -16.05 -9.16 5.16
N GLU A 164 -14.85 -9.00 4.62
CA GLU A 164 -14.10 -10.05 3.92
C GLU A 164 -12.79 -10.33 4.68
N LYS A 165 -12.61 -11.58 5.08
CA LYS A 165 -11.42 -12.04 5.81
C LYS A 165 -10.26 -12.25 4.85
N ILE A 166 -9.08 -11.73 5.18
CA ILE A 166 -7.83 -12.04 4.48
C ILE A 166 -7.45 -13.48 4.77
N ASN A 167 -7.23 -14.27 3.72
CA ASN A 167 -6.94 -15.69 3.86
C ASN A 167 -5.47 -15.91 4.22
N LEU A 168 -5.20 -16.54 5.36
CA LEU A 168 -3.85 -16.92 5.76
C LEU A 168 -3.53 -18.40 5.45
N GLY A 169 -4.52 -19.15 4.93
CA GLY A 169 -4.39 -20.51 4.42
C GLY A 169 -3.74 -21.51 5.39
N GLU A 170 -3.05 -22.49 4.82
CA GLU A 170 -2.11 -23.35 5.54
C GLU A 170 -0.75 -22.64 5.68
N GLY A 171 -0.78 -21.37 6.10
CA GLY A 171 0.42 -20.54 6.26
C GLY A 171 1.32 -21.02 7.39
N GLU A 172 2.33 -20.23 7.68
CA GLU A 172 3.23 -20.47 8.79
C GLU A 172 2.47 -20.50 10.13
N LEU A 173 3.10 -21.13 11.13
CA LEU A 173 2.53 -21.28 12.47
C LEU A 173 2.00 -19.95 13.05
N ALA A 174 2.73 -18.86 12.82
CA ALA A 174 2.35 -17.54 13.31
C ALA A 174 1.07 -17.00 12.65
N SER A 175 0.97 -17.10 11.32
CA SER A 175 -0.21 -16.67 10.58
C SER A 175 -1.43 -17.50 10.98
N ARG A 176 -1.29 -18.82 11.13
CA ARG A 176 -2.38 -19.69 11.60
C ARG A 176 -2.86 -19.35 13.00
N ILE A 177 -1.96 -18.99 13.91
CA ILE A 177 -2.33 -18.55 15.26
C ILE A 177 -3.04 -17.20 15.21
N ILE A 178 -2.52 -16.23 14.43
CA ILE A 178 -3.17 -14.93 14.22
C ILE A 178 -4.58 -15.12 13.66
N ASP A 179 -4.75 -16.01 12.70
CA ASP A 179 -6.04 -16.29 12.08
C ASP A 179 -7.11 -16.78 13.08
N LEU A 180 -6.70 -17.51 14.13
CA LEU A 180 -7.57 -17.99 15.21
C LEU A 180 -7.83 -16.93 16.28
N VAL A 181 -6.85 -16.08 16.59
CA VAL A 181 -6.94 -15.15 17.73
C VAL A 181 -7.32 -13.73 17.32
N SER A 182 -6.84 -13.25 16.18
CA SER A 182 -7.02 -11.88 15.74
C SER A 182 -7.19 -11.85 14.22
N PRO A 183 -8.35 -12.32 13.71
CA PRO A 183 -8.60 -12.45 12.28
C PRO A 183 -8.46 -11.09 11.59
N ILE A 184 -7.82 -11.08 10.42
CA ILE A 184 -7.55 -9.86 9.67
C ILE A 184 -8.57 -9.76 8.54
N GLY A 185 -9.27 -8.63 8.44
CA GLY A 185 -10.16 -8.34 7.31
C GLY A 185 -9.59 -7.33 6.32
N LYS A 186 -10.15 -7.30 5.11
CA LYS A 186 -9.91 -6.24 4.13
C LYS A 186 -10.40 -4.91 4.71
N GLY A 187 -9.50 -3.94 4.86
CA GLY A 187 -9.77 -2.66 5.51
C GLY A 187 -9.47 -2.59 7.01
N GLN A 188 -8.78 -3.59 7.57
CA GLN A 188 -8.44 -3.63 9.00
C GLN A 188 -7.47 -2.50 9.39
N ARG A 189 -7.66 -1.96 10.61
CA ARG A 189 -6.71 -1.08 11.32
C ARG A 189 -6.06 -1.87 12.44
N GLY A 190 -5.01 -2.61 12.10
CA GLY A 190 -4.32 -3.53 13.00
C GLY A 190 -3.11 -2.90 13.69
N LEU A 191 -2.88 -3.31 14.93
CA LEU A 191 -1.69 -2.99 15.70
C LEU A 191 -0.98 -4.27 16.16
N ILE A 192 0.29 -4.42 15.80
CA ILE A 192 1.18 -5.42 16.40
C ILE A 192 1.94 -4.73 17.53
N VAL A 193 1.50 -4.98 18.76
CA VAL A 193 2.01 -4.34 19.96
C VAL A 193 3.12 -5.21 20.53
N ALA A 194 4.34 -4.72 20.52
CA ALA A 194 5.50 -5.55 20.80
C ALA A 194 6.54 -4.85 21.69
N PRO A 195 7.09 -5.52 22.71
CA PRO A 195 8.32 -5.06 23.32
C PRO A 195 9.50 -5.20 22.35
N PRO A 196 10.61 -4.48 22.57
CA PRO A 196 11.84 -4.68 21.82
C PRO A 196 12.26 -6.16 21.84
N LYS A 197 12.76 -6.67 20.70
CA LYS A 197 13.21 -8.05 20.49
C LYS A 197 12.13 -9.14 20.55
N ALA A 198 10.85 -8.81 20.62
CA ALA A 198 9.75 -9.80 20.65
C ALA A 198 9.50 -10.57 19.33
N GLY A 199 10.31 -10.36 18.29
CA GLY A 199 10.14 -10.99 16.98
C GLY A 199 9.18 -10.26 16.03
N LYS A 200 8.97 -8.94 16.21
CA LYS A 200 8.08 -8.11 15.37
C LYS A 200 8.38 -8.26 13.86
N THR A 201 9.66 -8.20 13.49
CA THR A 201 10.10 -8.21 12.09
C THR A 201 9.81 -9.55 11.43
N VAL A 202 10.13 -10.65 12.13
CA VAL A 202 9.83 -12.01 11.65
C VAL A 202 8.32 -12.18 11.47
N LEU A 203 7.52 -11.73 12.43
CA LEU A 203 6.06 -11.82 12.35
C LEU A 203 5.50 -11.06 11.14
N LEU A 204 6.00 -9.85 10.90
CA LEU A 204 5.59 -8.99 9.80
C LEU A 204 5.96 -9.61 8.44
N SER A 205 7.20 -10.10 8.29
CA SER A 205 7.64 -10.79 7.07
C SER A 205 6.87 -12.08 6.80
N THR A 206 6.57 -12.85 7.85
CA THR A 206 5.73 -14.06 7.75
C THR A 206 4.32 -13.73 7.27
N LEU A 207 3.67 -12.74 7.88
CA LEU A 207 2.35 -12.28 7.43
C LEU A 207 2.38 -11.80 5.99
N ALA A 208 3.38 -11.01 5.59
CA ALA A 208 3.50 -10.51 4.23
C ALA A 208 3.53 -11.65 3.21
N ASN A 209 4.42 -12.62 3.42
CA ASN A 209 4.58 -13.76 2.52
C ASN A 209 3.33 -14.65 2.44
N ASP A 210 2.68 -14.94 3.58
CA ASP A 210 1.45 -15.73 3.58
C ASP A 210 0.29 -14.98 2.91
N ILE A 211 0.15 -13.68 3.14
CA ILE A 211 -0.90 -12.88 2.50
C ILE A 211 -0.68 -12.84 0.98
N ILE A 212 0.53 -12.59 0.51
CA ILE A 212 0.86 -12.60 -0.93
C ILE A 212 0.53 -13.96 -1.56
N LYS A 213 0.91 -15.05 -0.87
CA LYS A 213 0.72 -16.42 -1.37
C LYS A 213 -0.77 -16.77 -1.51
N TYR A 214 -1.59 -16.40 -0.54
CA TYR A 214 -3.00 -16.82 -0.47
C TYR A 214 -4.00 -15.77 -0.97
N ASN A 215 -3.56 -14.52 -1.20
CA ASN A 215 -4.38 -13.40 -1.67
C ASN A 215 -3.61 -12.60 -2.74
N PRO A 216 -3.33 -13.20 -3.91
CA PRO A 216 -2.53 -12.57 -4.97
C PRO A 216 -3.20 -11.32 -5.58
N GLU A 217 -4.45 -11.03 -5.23
CA GLU A 217 -5.17 -9.81 -5.61
C GLU A 217 -4.87 -8.60 -4.69
N ILE A 218 -4.27 -8.81 -3.52
CA ILE A 218 -3.91 -7.75 -2.58
C ILE A 218 -2.50 -7.25 -2.91
N ASP A 219 -2.36 -5.97 -3.23
CA ASP A 219 -1.05 -5.34 -3.39
C ASP A 219 -0.45 -5.08 -1.98
N VAL A 220 0.65 -5.77 -1.65
CA VAL A 220 1.29 -5.71 -0.32
C VAL A 220 2.46 -4.73 -0.35
N TRP A 221 2.37 -3.70 0.49
CA TRP A 221 3.37 -2.66 0.67
C TRP A 221 3.97 -2.72 2.07
N ILE A 222 5.29 -2.59 2.18
CA ILE A 222 5.98 -2.52 3.46
C ILE A 222 6.58 -1.13 3.63
N LEU A 223 6.21 -0.45 4.72
CA LEU A 223 6.69 0.88 5.06
C LEU A 223 7.58 0.82 6.32
N LEU A 224 8.87 1.04 6.14
CA LEU A 224 9.88 0.99 7.21
C LEU A 224 10.33 2.39 7.58
N ILE A 225 10.16 2.79 8.84
CA ILE A 225 10.44 4.13 9.35
C ILE A 225 11.40 4.07 10.51
N ASP A 226 12.52 4.79 10.39
CA ASP A 226 13.55 4.93 11.42
C ASP A 226 14.09 3.56 11.88
N GLU A 227 14.21 2.65 10.91
CA GLU A 227 14.75 1.30 11.10
C GLU A 227 16.16 1.19 10.51
N ARG A 228 16.88 0.13 10.89
CA ARG A 228 18.27 -0.05 10.49
C ARG A 228 18.41 -0.48 9.03
N PRO A 229 19.44 0.01 8.29
CA PRO A 229 19.65 -0.36 6.89
C PRO A 229 19.75 -1.88 6.63
N GLU A 230 20.34 -2.63 7.56
CA GLU A 230 20.43 -4.09 7.47
C GLU A 230 19.07 -4.77 7.61
N GLU A 231 18.17 -4.24 8.45
CA GLU A 231 16.80 -4.76 8.61
C GLU A 231 15.94 -4.43 7.38
N VAL A 232 16.16 -3.26 6.76
CA VAL A 232 15.53 -2.91 5.47
C VAL A 232 15.96 -3.86 4.36
N THR A 233 17.26 -4.20 4.33
CA THR A 233 17.81 -5.12 3.33
C THR A 233 17.25 -6.53 3.51
N ASP A 234 17.21 -7.03 4.75
CA ASP A 234 16.64 -8.34 5.08
C ASP A 234 15.17 -8.46 4.62
N ILE A 235 14.34 -7.45 4.85
CA ILE A 235 12.95 -7.43 4.39
C ILE A 235 12.85 -7.49 2.86
N LYS A 236 13.68 -6.72 2.14
CA LYS A 236 13.69 -6.72 0.66
C LYS A 236 14.08 -8.08 0.10
N GLU A 237 14.97 -8.81 0.77
CA GLU A 237 15.41 -10.14 0.34
C GLU A 237 14.37 -11.22 0.68
N ASN A 238 13.68 -11.09 1.81
CA ASN A 238 12.73 -12.07 2.33
C ASN A 238 11.29 -11.92 1.81
N VAL A 239 10.88 -10.73 1.38
CA VAL A 239 9.52 -10.45 0.88
C VAL A 239 9.57 -9.84 -0.53
N LYS A 240 10.00 -10.66 -1.50
CA LYS A 240 10.36 -10.19 -2.86
C LYS A 240 9.19 -9.64 -3.67
N ASP A 241 7.98 -10.10 -3.40
CA ASP A 241 6.78 -9.72 -4.13
C ASP A 241 6.04 -8.53 -3.49
N ALA A 242 6.58 -7.96 -2.39
CA ALA A 242 6.08 -6.74 -1.77
C ALA A 242 6.84 -5.50 -2.26
N GLU A 243 6.15 -4.36 -2.36
CA GLU A 243 6.78 -3.07 -2.59
C GLU A 243 7.30 -2.51 -1.26
N VAL A 244 8.62 -2.28 -1.16
CA VAL A 244 9.26 -1.81 0.09
C VAL A 244 9.63 -0.33 -0.01
N TYR A 245 8.97 0.49 0.80
CA TYR A 245 9.27 1.89 1.04
C TYR A 245 9.98 2.02 2.38
N ALA A 246 11.13 2.70 2.42
CA ALA A 246 11.91 2.81 3.63
C ALA A 246 12.50 4.20 3.79
N ALA A 247 12.54 4.67 5.03
CA ALA A 247 13.35 5.80 5.47
C ALA A 247 14.14 5.36 6.72
N THR A 248 15.47 5.28 6.60
CA THR A 248 16.33 4.68 7.65
C THR A 248 16.63 5.67 8.77
N PHE A 249 17.09 5.19 9.92
CA PHE A 249 17.39 6.05 11.09
C PHE A 249 18.46 7.13 10.84
N ASP A 250 19.28 6.97 9.79
CA ASP A 250 20.30 7.94 9.39
C ASP A 250 19.72 9.18 8.70
N GLU A 251 18.45 9.12 8.27
CA GLU A 251 17.77 10.19 7.57
C GLU A 251 17.16 11.22 8.53
N ASN A 252 16.89 12.42 8.01
CA ASN A 252 16.22 13.45 8.79
C ASN A 252 14.77 13.02 9.09
N PRO A 253 14.21 13.26 10.29
CA PRO A 253 12.81 12.96 10.60
C PRO A 253 11.77 13.54 9.62
N SER A 254 12.09 14.64 8.93
CA SER A 254 11.25 15.17 7.85
C SER A 254 11.10 14.21 6.66
N VAL A 255 12.16 13.47 6.31
CA VAL A 255 12.13 12.42 5.28
C VAL A 255 11.18 11.30 5.70
N HIS A 256 11.20 10.89 6.97
CA HIS A 256 10.28 9.88 7.50
C HIS A 256 8.82 10.28 7.29
N THR A 257 8.49 11.54 7.62
CA THR A 257 7.13 12.07 7.44
C THR A 257 6.76 12.17 5.95
N GLN A 258 7.69 12.61 5.10
CA GLN A 258 7.46 12.76 3.66
C GLN A 258 7.22 11.42 2.97
N VAL A 259 8.06 10.41 3.23
CA VAL A 259 7.91 9.06 2.67
C VAL A 259 6.57 8.46 3.09
N THR A 260 6.20 8.60 4.37
CA THR A 260 4.91 8.10 4.87
C THR A 260 3.71 8.75 4.18
N GLU A 261 3.71 10.07 4.03
CA GLU A 261 2.60 10.80 3.39
C GLU A 261 2.49 10.46 1.90
N ASN A 262 3.63 10.32 1.21
CA ASN A 262 3.64 9.89 -0.19
C ASN A 262 3.04 8.48 -0.36
N VAL A 263 3.47 7.52 0.47
CA VAL A 263 2.95 6.15 0.44
C VAL A 263 1.46 6.11 0.76
N LEU A 264 1.01 6.90 1.74
CA LEU A 264 -0.41 6.99 2.08
C LEU A 264 -1.24 7.53 0.91
N GLU A 265 -0.80 8.61 0.26
CA GLU A 265 -1.53 9.16 -0.88
C GLU A 265 -1.54 8.20 -2.07
N MET A 266 -0.43 7.52 -2.37
CA MET A 266 -0.39 6.47 -3.38
C MET A 266 -1.41 5.36 -3.08
N ALA A 267 -1.48 4.88 -1.84
CA ALA A 267 -2.40 3.82 -1.46
C ALA A 267 -3.87 4.26 -1.61
N LYS A 268 -4.18 5.50 -1.21
CA LYS A 268 -5.52 6.07 -1.42
C LYS A 268 -5.91 6.10 -2.90
N ARG A 269 -5.00 6.47 -3.81
CA ARG A 269 -5.28 6.48 -5.26
C ARG A 269 -5.59 5.08 -5.78
N GLU A 270 -4.88 4.05 -5.31
CA GLU A 270 -5.15 2.68 -5.74
C GLU A 270 -6.50 2.18 -5.20
N VAL A 271 -6.87 2.54 -3.96
CA VAL A 271 -8.19 2.21 -3.41
C VAL A 271 -9.33 2.94 -4.11
N GLU A 272 -9.13 4.20 -4.53
CA GLU A 272 -10.08 4.94 -5.39
C GLU A 272 -10.34 4.21 -6.72
N ARG A 273 -9.42 3.36 -7.17
CA ARG A 273 -9.56 2.51 -8.37
C ARG A 273 -10.17 1.15 -8.09
N GLY A 274 -10.56 0.89 -6.85
CA GLY A 274 -11.18 -0.37 -6.44
C GLY A 274 -10.19 -1.49 -6.09
N LYS A 275 -8.91 -1.17 -5.86
CA LYS A 275 -7.92 -2.16 -5.43
C LYS A 275 -7.89 -2.37 -3.92
N ASP A 276 -7.47 -3.56 -3.52
CA ASP A 276 -7.16 -3.90 -2.13
C ASP A 276 -5.66 -3.69 -1.86
N ILE A 277 -5.34 -2.74 -0.99
CA ILE A 277 -3.97 -2.41 -0.59
C ILE A 277 -3.76 -2.82 0.87
N LEU A 278 -2.66 -3.52 1.15
CA LEU A 278 -2.19 -3.80 2.51
C LEU A 278 -0.87 -3.07 2.76
N ILE A 279 -0.84 -2.20 3.77
CA ILE A 279 0.40 -1.60 4.25
C ILE A 279 0.80 -2.26 5.57
N LEU A 280 1.97 -2.89 5.57
CA LEU A 280 2.65 -3.37 6.77
C LEU A 280 3.69 -2.33 7.20
N MET A 281 3.50 -1.73 8.37
CA MET A 281 4.33 -0.61 8.82
C MET A 281 5.18 -0.97 10.04
N ASP A 282 6.46 -0.62 9.99
CA ASP A 282 7.39 -0.76 11.11
C ASP A 282 8.21 0.54 11.30
N SER A 283 7.89 1.45 12.23
CA SER A 283 6.81 1.38 13.22
C SER A 283 6.02 2.69 13.37
N LEU A 284 4.77 2.56 13.82
CA LEU A 284 3.90 3.70 14.10
C LEU A 284 4.43 4.57 15.25
N THR A 285 5.07 3.95 16.25
CA THR A 285 5.71 4.66 17.36
C THR A 285 6.84 5.57 16.87
N ARG A 286 7.71 5.06 15.98
CA ARG A 286 8.82 5.85 15.43
C ARG A 286 8.33 6.97 14.50
N LEU A 287 7.25 6.73 13.74
CA LEU A 287 6.61 7.79 12.96
C LEU A 287 6.08 8.91 13.86
N ALA A 288 5.41 8.57 14.96
CA ALA A 288 4.89 9.56 15.91
C ALA A 288 6.00 10.39 16.57
N ARG A 289 7.13 9.76 16.90
CA ARG A 289 8.34 10.48 17.35
C ARG A 289 8.86 11.44 16.28
N SER A 290 8.92 10.98 15.03
CA SER A 290 9.38 11.79 13.90
C SER A 290 8.49 13.04 13.73
N TYR A 291 7.17 12.88 13.77
CA TYR A 291 6.24 14.02 13.76
C TYR A 291 6.45 14.96 14.95
N ASN A 292 6.65 14.43 16.16
CA ASN A 292 6.87 15.26 17.35
C ASN A 292 8.13 16.13 17.26
N ILE A 293 9.12 15.73 16.46
CA ILE A 293 10.34 16.50 16.19
C ILE A 293 10.11 17.54 15.08
N THR A 294 9.36 17.21 14.04
CA THR A 294 9.26 18.03 12.83
C THR A 294 8.16 19.08 12.88
N ILE A 295 7.09 18.85 13.65
CA ILE A 295 5.98 19.82 13.70
C ILE A 295 6.37 21.08 14.49
N PRO A 296 5.91 22.27 14.07
CA PRO A 296 6.04 23.46 14.88
C PRO A 296 5.35 23.28 16.23
N SER A 297 6.03 23.65 17.31
CA SER A 297 5.47 23.53 18.67
C SER A 297 4.20 24.38 18.82
N SER A 298 3.16 23.76 19.37
CA SER A 298 1.92 24.42 19.78
C SER A 298 2.06 25.19 21.10
N GLY A 299 3.18 25.05 21.80
CA GLY A 299 3.39 25.55 23.16
C GLY A 299 2.66 24.75 24.25
N LYS A 300 1.97 23.66 23.90
CA LYS A 300 1.30 22.75 24.83
C LYS A 300 1.93 21.37 24.76
N LEU A 301 2.22 20.78 25.92
CA LEU A 301 2.75 19.42 26.03
C LEU A 301 1.80 18.57 26.87
N ILE A 302 1.56 17.34 26.43
CA ILE A 302 0.92 16.30 27.23
C ILE A 302 1.98 15.42 27.91
N SER A 303 1.52 14.43 28.69
CA SER A 303 2.40 13.46 29.34
C SER A 303 3.37 12.83 28.33
N GLY A 304 4.62 12.62 28.74
CA GLY A 304 5.65 12.08 27.86
C GLY A 304 6.32 13.12 26.94
N GLY A 305 6.03 14.42 27.09
CA GLY A 305 6.70 15.48 26.31
C GLY A 305 6.24 15.55 24.85
N ILE A 306 5.01 15.10 24.59
CA ILE A 306 4.42 15.05 23.27
C ILE A 306 3.61 16.31 23.04
N ASP A 307 3.77 16.92 21.87
CA ASP A 307 2.84 17.93 21.39
C ASP A 307 1.56 17.24 20.84
N PRO A 308 0.36 17.59 21.30
CA PRO A 308 -0.89 16.98 20.81
C PRO A 308 -1.03 16.98 19.29
N ASN A 309 -0.53 18.02 18.61
CA ASN A 309 -0.59 18.12 17.15
C ASN A 309 0.30 17.07 16.46
N ALA A 310 1.33 16.55 17.15
CA ALA A 310 2.23 15.54 16.60
C ALA A 310 1.50 14.19 16.39
N LEU A 311 0.46 13.93 17.18
CA LEU A 311 -0.33 12.70 17.09
C LEU A 311 -1.37 12.73 15.98
N TYR A 312 -1.69 13.92 15.44
CA TYR A 312 -2.71 14.07 14.41
C TYR A 312 -2.39 13.26 13.14
N TYR A 313 -1.18 13.40 12.61
CA TYR A 313 -0.79 12.77 11.35
C TYR A 313 -0.66 11.23 11.46
N PRO A 314 0.00 10.66 12.49
CA PRO A 314 -0.02 9.21 12.71
C PRO A 314 -1.43 8.64 12.91
N LYS A 315 -2.31 9.34 13.65
CA LYS A 315 -3.72 8.92 13.80
C LYS A 315 -4.45 8.95 12.46
N ARG A 316 -4.21 9.97 11.64
CA ARG A 316 -4.77 10.07 10.28
C ARG A 316 -4.26 8.94 9.39
N PHE A 317 -2.98 8.60 9.48
CA PHE A 317 -2.40 7.48 8.74
C PHE A 317 -3.09 6.17 9.10
N LEU A 318 -3.10 5.79 10.39
CA LEU A 318 -3.77 4.55 10.82
C LEU A 318 -5.28 4.59 10.56
N GLY A 319 -5.92 5.75 10.76
CA GLY A 319 -7.35 5.97 10.52
C GLY A 319 -7.75 6.03 9.04
N ALA A 320 -6.78 6.10 8.12
CA ALA A 320 -7.05 5.97 6.70
C ALA A 320 -7.51 4.55 6.36
N ALA A 321 -6.99 3.53 7.06
CA ALA A 321 -7.40 2.14 6.82
C ALA A 321 -8.90 1.93 7.08
N ARG A 322 -9.56 1.40 6.06
CA ARG A 322 -11.01 1.20 6.00
C ARG A 322 -11.36 0.30 4.82
N ASN A 323 -12.45 -0.45 4.98
CA ASN A 323 -13.11 -1.14 3.88
C ASN A 323 -14.03 -0.16 3.15
N ILE A 324 -14.06 -0.18 1.82
CA ILE A 324 -14.94 0.70 1.03
C ILE A 324 -16.12 -0.10 0.47
N LYS A 325 -17.33 0.38 0.74
CA LYS A 325 -18.55 -0.26 0.24
C LYS A 325 -18.58 -0.20 -1.29
N LYS A 326 -18.59 -1.37 -1.95
CA LYS A 326 -18.53 -1.54 -3.42
C LYS A 326 -17.26 -0.94 -4.05
N GLY A 327 -16.17 -0.92 -3.31
CA GLY A 327 -14.85 -0.48 -3.78
C GLY A 327 -13.77 -1.46 -3.33
N GLY A 328 -12.53 -0.97 -3.30
CA GLY A 328 -11.41 -1.70 -2.73
C GLY A 328 -11.30 -1.49 -1.22
N SER A 329 -10.13 -1.78 -0.66
CA SER A 329 -9.88 -1.62 0.77
C SER A 329 -8.48 -1.13 1.04
N LEU A 330 -8.33 -0.30 2.09
CA LEU A 330 -7.02 0.05 2.64
C LEU A 330 -6.86 -0.67 3.98
N THR A 331 -6.00 -1.68 4.02
CA THR A 331 -5.62 -2.38 5.25
C THR A 331 -4.29 -1.83 5.74
N ILE A 332 -4.19 -1.48 7.02
CA ILE A 332 -2.93 -1.04 7.63
C ILE A 332 -2.71 -1.88 8.89
N ILE A 333 -1.57 -2.56 8.95
CA ILE A 333 -1.10 -3.25 10.15
C ILE A 333 0.22 -2.62 10.53
N ALA A 334 0.25 -1.92 11.66
CA ALA A 334 1.43 -1.20 12.10
C ALA A 334 1.97 -1.75 13.41
N THR A 335 3.29 -1.78 13.57
CA THR A 335 3.90 -2.14 14.85
C THR A 335 3.84 -0.94 15.81
N ALA A 336 3.59 -1.23 17.08
CA ALA A 336 3.64 -0.26 18.17
C ALA A 336 4.54 -0.80 19.28
N LEU A 337 5.51 0.01 19.71
CA LEU A 337 6.46 -0.38 20.74
C LEU A 337 5.87 -0.13 22.14
N ILE A 338 6.01 -1.13 23.01
CA ILE A 338 5.69 -1.04 24.45
C ILE A 338 6.90 -1.45 25.29
N GLU A 339 6.84 -1.19 26.59
CA GLU A 339 7.88 -1.60 27.56
C GLU A 339 9.30 -1.15 27.16
N THR A 340 9.42 0.02 26.52
CA THR A 340 10.70 0.62 26.11
C THR A 340 11.36 1.41 27.24
N GLY A 341 10.65 1.63 28.35
CA GLY A 341 11.05 2.53 29.43
C GLY A 341 10.79 4.01 29.13
N SER A 342 10.22 4.34 27.96
CA SER A 342 9.86 5.70 27.58
C SER A 342 8.39 6.00 27.85
N ARG A 343 8.12 7.00 28.69
CA ARG A 343 6.75 7.48 28.94
C ARG A 343 6.08 8.02 27.67
N MET A 344 6.88 8.54 26.74
CA MET A 344 6.40 8.99 25.43
C MET A 344 5.76 7.83 24.67
N ASP A 345 6.41 6.67 24.62
CA ASP A 345 5.91 5.53 23.85
C ASP A 345 4.64 4.94 24.46
N GLU A 346 4.54 4.91 25.79
CA GLU A 346 3.33 4.49 26.51
C GLU A 346 2.14 5.37 26.13
N VAL A 347 2.32 6.69 26.13
CA VAL A 347 1.26 7.64 25.75
C VAL A 347 0.90 7.50 24.28
N ILE A 348 1.90 7.36 23.39
CA ILE A 348 1.68 7.11 21.96
C ILE A 348 0.83 5.84 21.75
N PHE A 349 1.17 4.74 22.43
CA PHE A 349 0.45 3.48 22.32
C PHE A 349 -1.02 3.61 22.74
N GLU A 350 -1.29 4.21 23.90
CA GLU A 350 -2.67 4.39 24.39
C GLU A 350 -3.53 5.24 23.42
N GLU A 351 -2.93 6.26 22.80
CA GLU A 351 -3.60 7.12 21.82
C GLU A 351 -3.94 6.37 20.52
N PHE A 352 -3.12 5.40 20.10
CA PHE A 352 -3.38 4.59 18.89
C PHE A 352 -4.29 3.39 19.13
N LYS A 353 -4.28 2.82 20.36
CA LYS A 353 -5.20 1.74 20.75
C LYS A 353 -6.67 2.11 20.56
N GLY A 354 -7.02 3.37 20.79
CA GLY A 354 -8.37 3.90 20.51
C GLY A 354 -8.73 3.96 19.03
N THR A 355 -7.72 4.08 18.15
CA THR A 355 -7.87 4.26 16.70
C THR A 355 -7.95 2.90 15.96
N GLY A 356 -7.19 1.91 16.43
CA GLY A 356 -7.19 0.54 15.92
C GLY A 356 -8.49 -0.21 16.20
N ASN A 357 -8.73 -1.26 15.42
CA ASN A 357 -9.83 -2.22 15.61
C ASN A 357 -9.35 -3.68 15.64
N MET A 358 -8.04 -3.92 15.58
CA MET A 358 -7.40 -5.21 15.79
C MET A 358 -6.09 -5.00 16.55
N GLU A 359 -5.82 -5.87 17.53
CA GLU A 359 -4.58 -5.89 18.27
C GLU A 359 -3.97 -7.31 18.29
N ILE A 360 -2.66 -7.39 18.08
CA ILE A 360 -1.83 -8.57 18.33
C ILE A 360 -0.78 -8.16 19.35
N MET A 361 -0.88 -8.70 20.56
CA MET A 361 0.01 -8.38 21.68
C MET A 361 1.12 -9.41 21.75
N LEU A 362 2.38 -8.99 21.68
CA LEU A 362 3.53 -9.87 21.89
C LEU A 362 4.00 -9.82 23.34
N ASN A 363 4.36 -10.97 23.89
CA ASN A 363 4.67 -11.16 25.30
C ASN A 363 6.17 -11.42 25.50
N ARG A 364 6.82 -10.58 26.32
CA ARG A 364 8.24 -10.70 26.66
C ARG A 364 8.58 -12.01 27.37
N ALA A 365 7.68 -12.55 28.20
CA ALA A 365 7.92 -13.80 28.92
C ALA A 365 8.01 -15.00 27.96
N LEU A 366 7.19 -15.02 26.91
CA LEU A 366 7.26 -16.04 25.85
C LEU A 366 8.59 -15.95 25.07
N GLU A 367 8.99 -14.73 24.72
CA GLU A 367 10.26 -14.48 24.02
C GLU A 367 11.47 -14.93 24.83
N GLN A 368 11.54 -14.59 26.13
CA GLN A 368 12.64 -14.98 27.02
C GLN A 368 12.75 -16.50 27.19
N LEU A 369 11.63 -17.21 27.08
CA LEU A 369 11.56 -18.68 27.09
C LEU A 369 11.73 -19.29 25.69
N ARG A 370 11.98 -18.48 24.67
CA ARG A 370 12.13 -18.88 23.26
C ARG A 370 10.91 -19.60 22.68
N ILE A 371 9.72 -19.20 23.11
CA ILE A 371 8.45 -19.72 22.61
C ILE A 371 7.95 -18.77 21.53
N PHE A 372 7.97 -19.23 20.28
CA PHE A 372 7.52 -18.46 19.12
C PHE A 372 6.37 -19.15 18.37
N PRO A 373 5.39 -18.39 17.86
CA PRO A 373 5.27 -16.93 17.95
C PRO A 373 4.96 -16.47 19.39
N ALA A 374 5.56 -15.35 19.81
CA ALA A 374 5.44 -14.85 21.19
C ALA A 374 4.13 -14.07 21.41
N ILE A 375 2.99 -14.62 20.95
CA ILE A 375 1.68 -13.93 20.96
C ILE A 375 0.95 -14.20 22.28
N ASP A 376 0.43 -13.15 22.89
CA ASP A 376 -0.53 -13.23 23.98
C ASP A 376 -1.94 -13.44 23.42
N VAL A 377 -2.42 -14.68 23.52
CA VAL A 377 -3.74 -15.08 23.01
C VAL A 377 -4.88 -14.30 23.67
N MET A 378 -4.75 -13.99 24.96
CA MET A 378 -5.85 -13.39 25.73
C MET A 378 -5.94 -11.88 25.53
N LYS A 379 -4.80 -11.21 25.33
CA LYS A 379 -4.74 -9.77 25.07
C LYS A 379 -4.88 -9.41 23.59
N SER A 380 -4.77 -10.38 22.68
CA SER A 380 -4.98 -10.19 21.24
C SER A 380 -6.45 -10.40 20.85
N GLY A 381 -6.94 -9.65 19.86
CA GLY A 381 -8.29 -9.79 19.37
C GLY A 381 -8.64 -8.78 18.27
N THR A 382 -9.77 -9.04 17.61
CA THR A 382 -10.32 -8.17 16.57
C THR A 382 -11.74 -7.77 16.91
N ARG A 383 -12.05 -6.47 16.79
CA ARG A 383 -13.41 -5.96 17.00
C ARG A 383 -14.30 -6.41 15.84
N ARG A 384 -15.54 -6.80 16.17
CA ARG A 384 -16.55 -7.25 15.19
C ARG A 384 -16.10 -8.49 14.39
N GLU A 385 -15.35 -9.40 15.02
CA GLU A 385 -14.85 -10.64 14.39
C GLU A 385 -15.99 -11.55 13.85
N GLU A 386 -17.21 -11.39 14.33
CA GLU A 386 -18.40 -12.08 13.80
C GLU A 386 -18.78 -11.69 12.36
N LEU A 387 -18.20 -10.60 11.84
CA LEU A 387 -18.32 -10.24 10.42
C LEU A 387 -17.32 -10.99 9.53
N LEU A 388 -16.24 -11.52 10.11
CA LEU A 388 -15.13 -12.16 9.40
C LEU A 388 -15.18 -13.69 9.51
N ILE A 389 -15.71 -14.20 10.61
CA ILE A 389 -15.72 -15.63 10.92
C ILE A 389 -17.16 -16.14 10.99
N PRO A 390 -17.50 -17.23 10.26
CA PRO A 390 -18.79 -17.90 10.39
C PRO A 390 -19.12 -18.29 11.84
N LYS A 391 -20.37 -18.10 12.25
CA LYS A 391 -20.82 -18.30 13.64
C LYS A 391 -20.41 -19.66 14.24
N ASN A 392 -20.52 -20.73 13.48
CA ASN A 392 -20.17 -22.09 13.91
C ASN A 392 -18.66 -22.25 14.21
N GLN A 393 -17.79 -21.58 13.46
CA GLN A 393 -16.35 -21.57 13.72
C GLN A 393 -16.02 -20.65 14.90
N LEU A 394 -16.67 -19.49 14.97
CA LEU A 394 -16.43 -18.50 16.02
C LEU A 394 -16.76 -19.04 17.42
N GLU A 395 -17.88 -19.76 17.58
CA GLU A 395 -18.25 -20.40 18.85
C GLU A 395 -17.17 -21.39 19.35
N LYS A 396 -16.51 -22.09 18.43
CA LYS A 396 -15.42 -23.02 18.71
C LYS A 396 -14.13 -22.29 19.09
N ILE A 397 -13.79 -21.21 18.38
CA ILE A 397 -12.67 -20.34 18.74
C ILE A 397 -12.86 -19.77 20.15
N TRP A 398 -14.07 -19.33 20.50
CA TRP A 398 -14.36 -18.86 21.86
C TRP A 398 -14.26 -19.96 22.90
N LYS A 399 -14.66 -21.19 22.58
CA LYS A 399 -14.47 -22.35 23.46
C LYS A 399 -12.98 -22.60 23.69
N LEU A 400 -12.18 -22.63 22.62
CA LEU A 400 -10.72 -22.76 22.70
C LEU A 400 -10.11 -21.66 23.58
N ARG A 401 -10.47 -20.39 23.37
CA ARG A 401 -10.02 -19.26 24.19
C ARG A 401 -10.36 -19.45 25.68
N ARG A 402 -11.56 -19.91 26.02
CA ARG A 402 -11.97 -20.21 27.41
C ARG A 402 -11.21 -21.39 28.03
N GLU A 403 -10.75 -22.33 27.22
CA GLU A 403 -9.91 -23.43 27.70
C GLU A 403 -8.48 -22.96 27.94
N LEU A 404 -7.92 -22.18 27.03
CA LEU A 404 -6.59 -21.59 27.17
C LEU A 404 -6.50 -20.61 28.33
N SER A 405 -7.58 -19.89 28.65
CA SER A 405 -7.61 -18.92 29.76
C SER A 405 -7.52 -19.56 31.15
N LYS A 406 -7.63 -20.90 31.25
CA LYS A 406 -7.45 -21.63 32.52
C LYS A 406 -5.99 -21.94 32.79
N GLU A 407 -5.14 -21.86 31.78
CA GLU A 407 -3.71 -22.11 31.87
C GLU A 407 -2.95 -20.80 32.13
N SER A 408 -1.67 -20.90 32.48
CA SER A 408 -0.76 -19.75 32.44
C SER A 408 -0.51 -19.29 31.00
N GLU A 409 -0.12 -18.03 30.78
CA GLU A 409 0.17 -17.50 29.43
C GLU A 409 1.17 -18.38 28.65
N VAL A 410 2.21 -18.87 29.33
CA VAL A 410 3.24 -19.74 28.76
C VAL A 410 2.68 -21.10 28.36
N GLU A 411 1.93 -21.74 29.26
CA GLU A 411 1.42 -23.09 29.02
C GLU A 411 0.27 -23.10 28.01
N GLY A 412 -0.61 -22.10 28.08
CA GLY A 412 -1.66 -21.89 27.09
C GLY A 412 -1.08 -21.71 25.69
N MET A 413 -0.01 -20.92 25.55
CA MET A 413 0.64 -20.73 24.25
C MET A 413 1.27 -22.03 23.72
N LYS A 414 1.98 -22.80 24.57
CA LYS A 414 2.55 -24.10 24.17
C LYS A 414 1.47 -25.06 23.70
N LYS A 415 0.38 -25.18 24.47
CA LYS A 415 -0.77 -26.02 24.13
C LYS A 415 -1.41 -25.61 22.80
N LEU A 416 -1.56 -24.30 22.56
CA LEU A 416 -2.05 -23.80 21.28
C LEU A 416 -1.11 -24.16 20.13
N ILE A 417 0.21 -23.97 20.30
CA ILE A 417 1.21 -24.36 19.29
C ILE A 417 1.12 -25.85 18.97
N GLU A 418 1.03 -26.71 19.98
CA GLU A 418 0.89 -28.15 19.81
C GLU A 418 -0.39 -28.52 19.05
N LEU A 419 -1.51 -27.89 19.39
CA LEU A 419 -2.79 -28.08 18.69
C LEU A 419 -2.69 -27.64 17.22
N VAL A 420 -2.16 -26.45 16.94
CA VAL A 420 -2.03 -25.94 15.57
C VAL A 420 -1.10 -26.82 14.74
N LYS A 421 0.01 -27.30 15.32
CA LYS A 421 0.94 -28.23 14.63
C LYS A 421 0.35 -29.61 14.37
N LYS A 422 -0.63 -30.05 15.17
CA LYS A 422 -1.25 -31.37 15.03
C LYS A 422 -2.13 -31.48 13.77
N TYR A 423 -2.73 -30.37 13.35
CA TYR A 423 -3.65 -30.33 12.20
C TYR A 423 -3.05 -29.52 11.04
N LYS A 424 -3.40 -29.86 9.80
CA LYS A 424 -2.84 -29.19 8.62
C LYS A 424 -3.38 -27.77 8.44
N SER A 425 -4.67 -27.58 8.71
CA SER A 425 -5.33 -26.28 8.61
C SER A 425 -6.09 -25.89 9.87
N ASN A 426 -6.51 -24.63 9.95
CA ASN A 426 -7.33 -24.15 11.07
C ASN A 426 -8.75 -24.69 10.99
N GLU A 427 -9.29 -24.92 9.79
CA GLU A 427 -10.58 -25.57 9.59
C GLU A 427 -10.56 -26.99 10.17
N GLU A 428 -9.55 -27.79 9.85
CA GLU A 428 -9.38 -29.14 10.38
C GLU A 428 -9.24 -29.12 11.91
N LEU A 429 -8.47 -28.16 12.45
CA LEU A 429 -8.36 -27.98 13.90
C LEU A 429 -9.73 -27.72 14.53
N LEU A 430 -10.49 -26.75 14.00
CA LEU A 430 -11.80 -26.38 14.53
C LEU A 430 -12.80 -27.52 14.41
N GLU A 431 -12.75 -28.34 13.37
CA GLU A 431 -13.61 -29.52 13.23
C GLU A 431 -13.40 -30.56 14.35
N ASN A 432 -12.19 -30.63 14.91
CA ASN A 432 -11.76 -31.66 15.86
C ASN A 432 -11.73 -31.22 17.34
N ILE A 433 -12.25 -30.02 17.69
CA ILE A 433 -12.30 -29.49 19.07
C ILE A 433 -13.69 -29.18 19.61
#